data_AF-A0A0Q2M6D0-F1
#
_entry.id   AF-A0A0Q2M6D0-F1
#
_cell.length_a   1.000
_cell.length_b   1.000
_cell.length_c   1.000
_cell.angle_alpha   90.00
_cell.angle_beta   90.00
_cell.angle_gamma   90.00
#
_symmetry.space_group_name_H-M   'P 1'
#
loop_
_entity.id
_entity.type
_entity.pdbx_description
1 polymer ?
#
loop_
_entity_poly.entity_id
_entity_poly.type
_entity_poly.pdbx_seq_one_letter_code
_entity_poly.pdbx_strand_id
1 'polypeptide(L)'
;MLQTSNGLQNPLQLRLEKFEPWQQITFMACLCERMYPNYAMFCEHTQFAEPRSYREILDSIWELMTVKNAKINFERQLEKLEELIPTSDEFDLYAVYPAIDACEALATALHGLLDRDDLYESMQKVSQISVQTVAQLEEAQTGETITNDNQKENEAVCEEWDVQWAIYRPLREAIERDIDLIKDLRQELRDDCISNIGVSL
;
A
#
# COMPACT_ATOMS: atom_id res chain seq x y z
N MET A 1 22.85 -19.13 -9.35
CA MET A 1 21.77 -18.44 -10.09
C MET A 1 20.73 -18.07 -9.06
N LEU A 2 20.78 -16.84 -8.58
CA LEU A 2 19.74 -16.29 -7.72
C LEU A 2 18.62 -15.84 -8.66
N GLN A 3 17.47 -16.52 -8.61
CA GLN A 3 16.24 -16.00 -9.18
C GLN A 3 15.90 -14.75 -8.36
N THR A 4 16.17 -13.56 -8.91
CA THR A 4 15.48 -12.36 -8.44
C THR A 4 14.03 -12.53 -8.87
N SER A 5 13.15 -12.67 -7.89
CA SER A 5 11.70 -12.59 -8.06
C SER A 5 11.34 -11.19 -8.58
N ASN A 6 11.54 -10.97 -9.88
CA ASN A 6 11.10 -9.75 -10.53
C ASN A 6 9.58 -9.81 -10.62
N GLY A 7 8.90 -9.04 -9.76
CA GLY A 7 7.46 -8.84 -9.89
C GLY A 7 7.08 -8.21 -11.24
N LEU A 8 5.78 -8.00 -11.42
CA LEU A 8 5.22 -7.39 -12.62
C LEU A 8 5.94 -6.08 -12.98
N GLN A 9 6.25 -5.90 -14.26
CA GLN A 9 6.97 -4.73 -14.76
C GLN A 9 6.12 -3.49 -14.58
N ASN A 10 6.43 -2.73 -13.54
CA ASN A 10 5.71 -1.53 -13.18
C ASN A 10 6.06 -0.36 -14.11
N PRO A 11 5.10 0.23 -14.83
CA PRO A 11 5.33 1.37 -15.73
C PRO A 11 5.82 2.64 -15.00
N LEU A 12 5.61 2.74 -13.69
CA LEU A 12 6.05 3.88 -12.87
C LEU A 12 7.46 3.70 -12.28
N GLN A 13 8.04 2.50 -12.29
CA GLN A 13 9.26 2.17 -11.54
C GLN A 13 10.39 3.19 -11.71
N LEU A 14 10.80 3.46 -12.97
CA LEU A 14 11.87 4.42 -13.27
C LEU A 14 11.50 5.89 -12.98
N ARG A 15 10.20 6.20 -12.90
CA ARG A 15 9.70 7.56 -12.68
C ARG A 15 9.69 7.91 -11.20
N LEU A 16 9.53 6.91 -10.34
CA LEU A 16 9.57 7.04 -8.89
C LEU A 16 10.98 7.42 -8.36
N GLU A 17 12.05 7.12 -9.11
CA GLU A 17 13.45 7.45 -8.73
C GLU A 17 13.68 8.91 -8.37
N LYS A 18 12.91 9.83 -8.97
CA LYS A 18 13.09 11.27 -8.74
C LYS A 18 12.12 11.86 -7.73
N PHE A 19 11.45 11.03 -6.92
CA PHE A 19 10.69 11.51 -5.78
C PHE A 19 11.62 11.89 -4.63
N GLU A 20 11.35 13.06 -4.05
CA GLU A 20 11.91 13.49 -2.79
C GLU A 20 11.29 12.69 -1.62
N PRO A 21 11.93 12.62 -0.44
CA PRO A 21 11.46 11.81 0.68
C PRO A 21 9.98 12.02 1.05
N TRP A 22 9.49 13.25 1.01
CA TRP A 22 8.10 13.55 1.34
C TRP A 22 7.11 13.00 0.30
N GLN A 23 7.49 12.97 -0.99
CA GLN A 23 6.69 12.39 -2.07
C GLN A 23 6.67 10.86 -1.94
N GLN A 24 7.82 10.25 -1.62
CA GLN A 24 7.94 8.80 -1.41
C GLN A 24 7.04 8.33 -0.25
N ILE A 25 7.10 9.03 0.90
CA ILE A 25 6.28 8.72 2.07
C ILE A 25 4.78 8.91 1.75
N THR A 26 4.41 10.01 1.09
CA THR A 26 3.01 10.26 0.74
C THR A 26 2.48 9.20 -0.23
N PHE A 27 3.27 8.83 -1.24
CA PHE A 27 2.91 7.79 -2.19
C PHE A 27 2.68 6.44 -1.50
N MET A 28 3.60 6.02 -0.63
CA MET A 28 3.41 4.80 0.18
C MET A 28 2.17 4.86 1.06
N ALA A 29 1.93 5.99 1.72
CA ALA A 29 0.76 6.19 2.58
C ALA A 29 -0.55 6.10 1.77
N CYS A 30 -0.60 6.66 0.57
CA CYS A 30 -1.75 6.52 -0.33
C CYS A 30 -2.05 5.06 -0.68
N LEU A 31 -1.02 4.26 -1.00
CA LEU A 31 -1.22 2.84 -1.32
C LEU A 31 -1.64 2.02 -0.10
N CYS A 32 -1.08 2.31 1.08
CA CYS A 32 -1.53 1.68 2.32
C CYS A 32 -2.98 2.06 2.66
N GLU A 33 -3.37 3.32 2.44
CA GLU A 33 -4.75 3.80 2.61
C GLU A 33 -5.71 3.08 1.65
N ARG A 34 -5.28 2.85 0.41
CA ARG A 34 -6.02 2.05 -0.58
C ARG A 34 -6.13 0.57 -0.19
N MET A 35 -5.11 -0.02 0.42
CA MET A 35 -5.17 -1.44 0.85
C MET A 35 -5.94 -1.68 2.15
N TYR A 36 -6.19 -0.62 2.95
CA TYR A 36 -6.89 -0.73 4.23
C TYR A 36 -8.24 -1.47 4.20
N PRO A 37 -9.15 -1.25 3.22
CA PRO A 37 -10.43 -1.96 3.17
C PRO A 37 -10.29 -3.48 3.14
N ASN A 38 -9.21 -4.02 2.55
CA ASN A 38 -8.93 -5.46 2.54
C ASN A 38 -8.77 -6.00 3.96
N TYR A 39 -7.96 -5.32 4.77
CA TYR A 39 -7.69 -5.69 6.15
C TYR A 39 -8.94 -5.53 7.03
N ALA A 40 -9.65 -4.42 6.88
CA ALA A 40 -10.85 -4.14 7.65
C ALA A 40 -11.96 -5.16 7.38
N MET A 41 -12.22 -5.46 6.12
CA MET A 41 -13.22 -6.47 5.73
C MET A 41 -12.85 -7.85 6.29
N PHE A 42 -11.58 -8.26 6.18
CA PHE A 42 -11.10 -9.51 6.77
C PHE A 42 -11.36 -9.56 8.29
N CYS A 43 -10.99 -8.51 9.02
CA CYS A 43 -11.20 -8.42 10.46
C CYS A 43 -12.70 -8.46 10.85
N GLU A 44 -13.56 -7.78 10.11
CA GLU A 44 -15.01 -7.79 10.37
C GLU A 44 -15.63 -9.18 10.18
N HIS A 45 -15.20 -9.93 9.17
CA HIS A 45 -15.72 -11.26 8.87
C HIS A 45 -15.18 -12.35 9.80
N THR A 46 -13.96 -12.16 10.32
CA THR A 46 -13.24 -13.19 11.10
C THR A 46 -13.19 -12.90 12.59
N GLN A 47 -13.48 -11.66 13.00
CA GLN A 47 -13.28 -11.17 14.36
C GLN A 47 -11.81 -11.30 14.83
N PHE A 48 -10.86 -11.31 13.89
CA PHE A 48 -9.43 -11.49 14.18
C PHE A 48 -8.86 -10.36 15.05
N ALA A 49 -9.12 -9.11 14.68
CA ALA A 49 -8.66 -7.93 15.39
C ALA A 49 -9.63 -6.76 15.17
N GLU A 50 -9.45 -5.67 15.92
CA GLU A 50 -10.17 -4.42 15.70
C GLU A 50 -9.51 -3.62 14.55
N PRO A 51 -10.19 -3.37 13.40
CA PRO A 51 -9.62 -2.66 12.24
C PRO A 51 -9.07 -1.28 12.57
N ARG A 52 -9.59 -0.68 13.64
CA ARG A 52 -9.18 0.64 14.14
C ARG A 52 -7.70 0.68 14.53
N SER A 53 -7.13 -0.40 15.05
CA SER A 53 -5.73 -0.43 15.47
C SER A 53 -4.77 -0.25 14.28
N TYR A 54 -5.05 -0.93 13.16
CA TYR A 54 -4.32 -0.73 11.90
C TYR A 54 -4.48 0.72 11.42
N ARG A 55 -5.72 1.25 11.47
CA ARG A 55 -6.01 2.61 11.05
C ARG A 55 -5.21 3.65 11.83
N GLU A 56 -5.11 3.51 13.14
CA GLU A 56 -4.35 4.42 14.00
C GLU A 56 -2.85 4.43 13.66
N ILE A 57 -2.29 3.29 13.24
CA ILE A 57 -0.91 3.19 12.77
C ILE A 57 -0.74 3.96 11.46
N LEU A 58 -1.60 3.73 10.47
CA LEU A 58 -1.57 4.47 9.20
C LEU A 58 -1.79 5.98 9.40
N ASP A 59 -2.70 6.37 10.30
CA ASP A 59 -2.95 7.77 10.65
C ASP A 59 -1.71 8.46 11.22
N SER A 60 -0.81 7.73 11.88
CA SER A 60 0.46 8.28 12.37
C SER A 60 1.43 8.69 11.25
N ILE A 61 1.39 8.00 10.10
CA ILE A 61 2.14 8.41 8.90
C ILE A 61 1.56 9.71 8.34
N TRP A 62 0.23 9.80 8.23
CA TRP A 62 -0.43 11.03 7.82
C TRP A 62 -0.17 12.20 8.79
N GLU A 63 -0.12 11.93 10.09
CA GLU A 63 0.24 12.92 11.11
C GLU A 63 1.65 13.45 10.91
N LEU A 64 2.63 12.56 10.67
CA LEU A 64 4.01 12.96 10.34
C LEU A 64 4.06 13.95 9.16
N MET A 65 3.22 13.72 8.15
CA MET A 65 3.23 14.50 6.91
C MET A 65 2.51 15.84 7.02
N THR A 66 1.49 15.94 7.87
CA THR A 66 0.57 17.09 7.90
C THR A 66 0.66 17.95 9.15
N VAL A 67 1.17 17.40 10.27
CA VAL A 67 1.24 18.11 11.55
C VAL A 67 2.65 18.62 11.80
N LYS A 68 2.78 19.94 11.99
CA LYS A 68 4.07 20.58 12.26
C LYS A 68 4.67 20.05 13.56
N ASN A 69 5.93 19.62 13.50
CA ASN A 69 6.69 19.07 14.63
C ASN A 69 6.12 17.76 15.23
N ALA A 70 5.29 17.02 14.48
CA ALA A 70 4.88 15.68 14.88
C ALA A 70 6.11 14.81 15.20
N LYS A 71 6.04 14.08 16.32
CA LYS A 71 7.06 13.13 16.74
C LYS A 71 6.38 11.80 16.96
N ILE A 72 6.56 10.91 16.00
CA ILE A 72 5.98 9.57 16.01
C ILE A 72 7.08 8.58 16.38
N ASN A 73 6.78 7.67 17.30
CA ASN A 73 7.64 6.53 17.58
C ASN A 73 7.24 5.38 16.66
N PHE A 74 7.89 5.28 15.49
CA PHE A 74 7.58 4.25 14.50
C PHE A 74 8.03 2.84 14.92
N GLU A 75 9.02 2.69 15.79
CA GLU A 75 9.39 1.38 16.36
C GLU A 75 8.19 0.80 17.12
N ARG A 76 7.56 1.61 17.98
CA ARG A 76 6.35 1.21 18.70
C ARG A 76 5.15 0.96 17.78
N GLN A 77 5.02 1.69 16.68
CA GLN A 77 3.92 1.43 15.74
C GLN A 77 4.15 0.12 14.97
N LEU A 78 5.40 -0.23 14.68
CA LEU A 78 5.75 -1.50 14.05
C LEU A 78 5.49 -2.68 15.01
N GLU A 79 5.89 -2.58 16.28
CA GLU A 79 5.57 -3.59 17.32
C GLU A 79 4.07 -3.87 17.40
N LYS A 80 3.24 -2.82 17.38
CA LYS A 80 1.78 -2.98 17.36
C LYS A 80 1.29 -3.64 16.08
N LEU A 81 1.88 -3.30 14.93
CA LEU A 81 1.47 -3.87 13.65
C LEU A 81 1.75 -5.36 13.60
N GLU A 82 2.87 -5.83 14.17
CA GLU A 82 3.21 -7.26 14.23
C GLU A 82 2.11 -8.10 14.91
N GLU A 83 1.47 -7.58 15.95
CA GLU A 83 0.33 -8.23 16.62
C GLU A 83 -0.95 -8.27 15.77
N LEU A 84 -1.00 -7.48 14.69
CA LEU A 84 -2.16 -7.32 13.79
C LEU A 84 -2.01 -8.11 12.48
N ILE A 85 -0.94 -8.88 12.30
CA ILE A 85 -0.71 -9.68 11.09
C ILE A 85 -1.38 -11.06 11.25
N PRO A 86 -2.40 -11.41 10.45
CA PRO A 86 -2.99 -12.74 10.48
C PRO A 86 -2.06 -13.78 9.85
N THR A 87 -2.21 -15.04 10.24
CA THR A 87 -1.51 -16.17 9.61
C THR A 87 -2.46 -16.91 8.67
N SER A 88 -2.06 -17.15 7.42
CA SER A 88 -2.92 -17.80 6.42
C SER A 88 -3.39 -19.20 6.83
N ASP A 89 -2.59 -19.94 7.59
CA ASP A 89 -2.92 -21.31 8.04
C ASP A 89 -4.07 -21.36 9.07
N GLU A 90 -4.44 -20.21 9.64
CA GLU A 90 -5.52 -20.09 10.63
C GLU A 90 -6.88 -19.77 10.01
N PHE A 91 -6.93 -19.47 8.70
CA PHE A 91 -8.14 -19.02 8.02
C PHE A 91 -8.34 -19.71 6.66
N ASP A 92 -9.52 -20.28 6.44
CA ASP A 92 -9.92 -20.86 5.15
C ASP A 92 -10.40 -19.80 4.12
N LEU A 93 -10.50 -18.54 4.53
CA LEU A 93 -11.00 -17.44 3.72
C LEU A 93 -9.88 -16.80 2.90
N TYR A 94 -10.03 -16.71 1.58
CA TYR A 94 -9.04 -16.05 0.70
C TYR A 94 -8.69 -14.62 1.13
N ALA A 95 -9.65 -13.89 1.74
CA ALA A 95 -9.44 -12.53 2.23
C ALA A 95 -8.28 -12.39 3.24
N VAL A 96 -7.78 -13.49 3.82
CA VAL A 96 -6.56 -13.46 4.63
C VAL A 96 -5.34 -12.98 3.84
N TYR A 97 -5.20 -13.34 2.55
CA TYR A 97 -4.03 -12.96 1.76
C TYR A 97 -3.96 -11.44 1.50
N PRO A 98 -5.03 -10.77 0.99
CA PRO A 98 -5.03 -9.32 0.86
C PRO A 98 -4.89 -8.57 2.19
N ALA A 99 -5.32 -9.16 3.31
CA ALA A 99 -5.12 -8.60 4.65
C ALA A 99 -3.65 -8.68 5.09
N ILE A 100 -2.97 -9.80 4.83
CA ILE A 100 -1.52 -9.95 5.04
C ILE A 100 -0.76 -8.93 4.20
N ASP A 101 -1.08 -8.81 2.91
CA ASP A 101 -0.43 -7.87 1.99
C ASP A 101 -0.59 -6.42 2.45
N ALA A 102 -1.79 -6.04 2.93
CA ALA A 102 -2.04 -4.71 3.50
C ALA A 102 -1.17 -4.43 4.74
N CYS A 103 -0.93 -5.45 5.58
CA CYS A 103 -0.01 -5.33 6.71
C CYS A 103 1.46 -5.29 6.27
N GLU A 104 1.87 -6.11 5.30
CA GLU A 104 3.23 -6.10 4.76
C GLU A 104 3.58 -4.75 4.13
N ALA A 105 2.66 -4.17 3.37
CA ALA A 105 2.83 -2.84 2.79
C ALA A 105 3.01 -1.77 3.87
N LEU A 106 2.17 -1.78 4.91
CA LEU A 106 2.27 -0.82 6.01
C LEU A 106 3.57 -1.01 6.80
N ALA A 107 3.97 -2.25 7.09
CA ALA A 107 5.24 -2.57 7.74
C ALA A 107 6.43 -2.07 6.92
N THR A 108 6.39 -2.30 5.60
CA THR A 108 7.41 -1.81 4.65
C THR A 108 7.51 -0.29 4.67
N ALA A 109 6.37 0.42 4.68
CA ALA A 109 6.35 1.88 4.80
C ALA A 109 6.93 2.37 6.13
N LEU A 110 6.61 1.70 7.24
CA LEU A 110 7.16 2.01 8.58
C LEU A 110 8.67 1.78 8.65
N HIS A 111 9.18 0.71 8.04
CA HIS A 111 10.62 0.46 7.96
C HIS A 111 11.34 1.58 7.19
N GLY A 112 10.82 2.01 6.04
CA GLY A 112 11.38 3.15 5.31
C GLY A 112 11.32 4.48 6.09
N LEU A 113 10.40 4.62 7.05
CA LEU A 113 10.36 5.78 7.94
C LEU A 113 11.39 5.72 9.08
N LEU A 114 11.80 4.51 9.48
CA LEU A 114 12.86 4.25 10.46
C LEU A 114 14.25 4.42 9.84
N ASP A 115 14.45 3.91 8.62
CA ASP A 115 15.67 4.10 7.83
C ASP A 115 15.35 4.84 6.53
N ARG A 116 15.68 6.14 6.51
CA ARG A 116 15.33 7.01 5.38
C ARG A 116 16.15 6.75 4.13
N ASP A 117 17.28 6.07 4.24
CA ASP A 117 18.09 5.69 3.08
C ASP A 117 17.35 4.61 2.25
N ASP A 118 16.43 3.86 2.87
CA ASP A 118 15.63 2.80 2.25
C ASP A 118 14.27 3.26 1.73
N LEU A 119 13.94 4.56 1.81
CA LEU A 119 12.62 5.07 1.38
C LEU A 119 12.29 4.75 -0.08
N TYR A 120 13.30 4.82 -0.95
CA TYR A 120 13.11 4.53 -2.37
C TYR A 120 12.78 3.05 -2.59
N GLU A 121 13.52 2.14 -1.97
CA GLU A 121 13.28 0.69 -2.08
C GLU A 121 11.95 0.30 -1.44
N SER A 122 11.65 0.85 -0.25
CA SER A 122 10.38 0.65 0.45
C SER A 122 9.20 1.08 -0.42
N MET A 123 9.31 2.24 -1.09
CA MET A 123 8.28 2.74 -1.99
C MET A 123 8.05 1.81 -3.20
N GLN A 124 9.12 1.31 -3.82
CA GLN A 124 9.01 0.34 -4.91
C GLN A 124 8.33 -0.94 -4.46
N LYS A 125 8.69 -1.43 -3.27
CA LYS A 125 8.10 -2.65 -2.70
C LYS A 125 6.62 -2.46 -2.37
N VAL A 126 6.21 -1.35 -1.74
CA VAL A 126 4.78 -1.05 -1.47
C VAL A 126 3.99 -0.95 -2.77
N SER A 127 4.55 -0.28 -3.78
CA SER A 127 3.96 -0.21 -5.13
C SER A 127 3.75 -1.60 -5.75
N GLN A 128 4.75 -2.46 -5.61
CA GLN A 128 4.70 -3.84 -6.11
C GLN A 128 3.70 -4.70 -5.35
N ILE A 129 3.64 -4.61 -4.01
CA ILE A 129 2.66 -5.33 -3.18
C ILE A 129 1.24 -5.00 -3.67
N SER A 130 0.92 -3.72 -3.82
CA SER A 130 -0.43 -3.29 -4.24
C SER A 130 -0.87 -3.93 -5.56
N VAL A 131 0.02 -3.98 -6.57
CA VAL A 131 -0.27 -4.59 -7.88
C VAL A 131 -0.28 -6.12 -7.79
N GLN A 132 0.61 -6.71 -6.99
CA GLN A 132 0.70 -8.15 -6.83
C GLN A 132 -0.54 -8.73 -6.15
N THR A 133 -1.12 -8.04 -5.17
CA THR A 133 -2.40 -8.44 -4.55
C THR A 133 -3.51 -8.52 -5.59
N VAL A 134 -3.57 -7.56 -6.52
CA VAL A 134 -4.54 -7.58 -7.64
C VAL A 134 -4.29 -8.76 -8.56
N ALA A 135 -3.03 -8.94 -8.98
CA ALA A 135 -2.68 -10.04 -9.86
C ALA A 135 -2.99 -11.40 -9.23
N GLN A 136 -2.67 -11.60 -7.94
CA GLN A 136 -2.94 -12.86 -7.23
C GLN A 136 -4.44 -13.15 -7.10
N LEU A 137 -5.28 -12.13 -6.93
CA LEU A 137 -6.72 -12.32 -6.90
C LEU A 137 -7.24 -12.77 -8.26
N GLU A 138 -6.81 -12.10 -9.33
CA GLU A 138 -7.17 -12.46 -10.71
C GLU A 138 -6.72 -13.88 -11.06
N GLU A 139 -5.50 -14.26 -10.68
CA GLU A 139 -4.98 -15.64 -10.83
C GLU A 139 -5.84 -16.65 -10.06
N ALA A 140 -6.24 -16.33 -8.83
CA ALA A 140 -7.07 -17.21 -8.02
C ALA A 140 -8.49 -17.38 -8.60
N GLN A 141 -9.04 -16.35 -9.24
CA GLN A 141 -10.38 -16.38 -9.84
C GLN A 141 -10.41 -17.06 -11.21
N THR A 142 -9.39 -16.82 -12.04
CA THR A 142 -9.35 -17.28 -13.44
C THR A 142 -8.56 -18.57 -13.62
N GLY A 143 -7.61 -18.86 -12.73
CA GLY A 143 -6.64 -19.94 -12.88
C GLY A 143 -5.50 -19.63 -13.86
N GLU A 144 -5.45 -18.42 -14.42
CA GLU A 144 -4.43 -18.00 -15.39
C GLU A 144 -3.38 -17.11 -14.72
N THR A 145 -2.11 -17.52 -14.79
CA THR A 145 -0.98 -16.74 -14.23
C THR A 145 -0.80 -15.41 -14.96
N ILE A 146 -0.62 -14.33 -14.19
CA ILE A 146 -0.29 -13.01 -14.70
C ILE A 146 1.22 -12.81 -14.66
N THR A 147 1.77 -12.43 -15.80
CA THR A 147 3.20 -12.34 -16.08
C THR A 147 3.50 -11.05 -16.82
N ASN A 148 4.79 -10.72 -16.96
CA ASN A 148 5.21 -9.55 -17.74
C ASN A 148 4.72 -9.58 -19.21
N ASP A 149 4.42 -10.76 -19.75
CA ASP A 149 4.00 -10.94 -21.14
C ASP A 149 2.51 -10.62 -21.35
N ASN A 150 1.64 -10.93 -20.39
CA ASN A 150 0.17 -10.75 -20.49
C ASN A 150 -0.41 -9.71 -19.53
N GLN A 151 0.35 -9.14 -18.60
CA GLN A 151 -0.15 -8.20 -17.59
C GLN A 151 -0.88 -6.96 -18.14
N LYS A 152 -0.61 -6.56 -19.39
CA LYS A 152 -1.28 -5.42 -20.06
C LYS A 152 -2.64 -5.78 -20.65
N GLU A 153 -2.98 -7.06 -20.64
CA GLU A 153 -4.26 -7.59 -21.10
C GLU A 153 -5.23 -7.77 -19.92
N ASN A 154 -4.73 -7.76 -18.68
CA ASN A 154 -5.54 -7.83 -17.49
C ASN A 154 -6.02 -6.42 -17.08
N GLU A 155 -7.33 -6.22 -17.08
CA GLU A 155 -7.98 -4.93 -16.79
C GLU A 155 -7.72 -4.47 -15.35
N ALA A 156 -7.91 -5.33 -14.35
CA ALA A 156 -7.73 -4.98 -12.93
C ALA A 156 -6.29 -4.54 -12.62
N VAL A 157 -5.29 -5.24 -13.17
CA VAL A 157 -3.88 -4.85 -13.02
C VAL A 157 -3.61 -3.50 -13.69
N CYS A 158 -4.21 -3.24 -14.86
CA CYS A 158 -4.09 -1.94 -15.54
C CYS A 158 -4.75 -0.80 -14.75
N GLU A 159 -5.93 -1.03 -14.20
CA GLU A 159 -6.63 -0.06 -13.35
C GLU A 159 -5.81 0.30 -12.10
N GLU A 160 -5.17 -0.67 -11.46
CA GLU A 160 -4.32 -0.40 -10.31
C GLU A 160 -3.10 0.46 -10.70
N TRP A 161 -2.47 0.22 -11.84
CA TRP A 161 -1.42 1.12 -12.34
C TRP A 161 -1.94 2.53 -12.66
N ASP A 162 -3.14 2.64 -13.20
CA ASP A 162 -3.75 3.94 -13.48
C ASP A 162 -4.00 4.74 -12.20
N VAL A 163 -4.43 4.08 -11.11
CA VAL A 163 -4.56 4.71 -9.79
C VAL A 163 -3.20 5.13 -9.25
N GLN A 164 -2.16 4.29 -9.33
CA GLN A 164 -0.81 4.69 -8.93
C GLN A 164 -0.30 5.87 -9.76
N TRP A 165 -0.65 5.94 -11.05
CA TRP A 165 -0.35 7.07 -11.91
C TRP A 165 -1.08 8.35 -11.47
N ALA A 166 -2.36 8.23 -11.07
CA ALA A 166 -3.16 9.33 -10.58
C ALA A 166 -2.60 9.92 -9.28
N ILE A 167 -2.02 9.09 -8.39
CA ILE A 167 -1.31 9.55 -7.19
C ILE A 167 0.05 10.15 -7.55
N TYR A 168 0.80 9.50 -8.45
CA TYR A 168 2.15 9.92 -8.82
C TYR A 168 2.19 11.32 -9.45
N ARG A 169 1.27 11.64 -10.36
CA ARG A 169 1.27 12.88 -11.15
C ARG A 169 1.26 14.15 -10.30
N PRO A 170 0.27 14.39 -9.41
CA PRO A 170 0.23 15.61 -8.61
C PRO A 170 1.41 15.70 -7.64
N LEU A 171 1.85 14.57 -7.06
CA LEU A 171 3.06 14.55 -6.23
C LEU A 171 4.29 14.98 -7.01
N ARG A 172 4.46 14.48 -8.24
CA ARG A 172 5.58 14.86 -9.13
C ARG A 172 5.57 16.35 -9.49
N GLU A 173 4.39 16.91 -9.72
CA GLU A 173 4.21 18.30 -10.16
C GLU A 173 4.43 19.32 -9.04
N ALA A 174 4.25 18.90 -7.77
CA ALA A 174 4.52 19.72 -6.61
C ALA A 174 6.03 20.05 -6.48
N ILE A 175 6.33 21.36 -6.40
CA ILE A 175 7.70 21.88 -6.30
C ILE A 175 8.28 21.65 -4.90
N GLU A 176 7.44 21.74 -3.88
CA GLU A 176 7.80 21.55 -2.47
C GLU A 176 6.71 20.76 -1.75
N ARG A 177 6.96 20.41 -0.48
CA ARG A 177 5.98 19.68 0.34
C ARG A 177 4.72 20.52 0.51
N ASP A 178 3.66 20.08 -0.15
CA ASP A 178 2.34 20.70 -0.13
C ASP A 178 1.40 19.95 0.83
N ILE A 179 1.05 20.60 1.95
CA ILE A 179 0.21 19.99 2.99
C ILE A 179 -1.24 19.82 2.52
N ASP A 180 -1.72 20.73 1.68
CA ASP A 180 -3.11 20.70 1.22
C ASP A 180 -3.27 19.56 0.20
N LEU A 181 -2.32 19.43 -0.74
CA LEU A 181 -2.25 18.26 -1.64
C LEU A 181 -2.23 16.92 -0.88
N ILE A 182 -1.42 16.80 0.18
CA ILE A 182 -1.33 15.57 0.98
C ILE A 182 -2.68 15.24 1.63
N LYS A 183 -3.39 16.25 2.13
CA LYS A 183 -4.71 16.07 2.73
C LYS A 183 -5.77 15.73 1.69
N ASP A 184 -5.72 16.36 0.53
CA ASP A 184 -6.66 16.12 -0.56
C ASP A 184 -6.53 14.67 -1.06
N LEU A 185 -5.30 14.19 -1.34
CA LEU A 185 -5.05 12.79 -1.71
C LEU A 185 -5.58 11.81 -0.65
N ARG A 186 -5.32 12.10 0.64
CA ARG A 186 -5.82 11.28 1.75
C ARG A 186 -7.35 11.27 1.80
N GLN A 187 -7.99 12.42 1.56
CA GLN A 187 -9.44 12.54 1.63
C GLN A 187 -10.11 11.85 0.43
N GLU A 188 -9.60 12.01 -0.78
CA GLU A 188 -10.10 11.33 -1.98
C GLU A 188 -10.11 9.80 -1.80
N LEU A 189 -9.01 9.23 -1.31
CA LEU A 189 -8.92 7.78 -1.04
C LEU A 189 -9.91 7.31 0.05
N ARG A 190 -10.21 8.16 1.02
CA ARG A 190 -11.17 7.86 2.10
C ARG A 190 -12.61 7.98 1.65
N ASP A 191 -12.89 8.94 0.78
CA ASP A 191 -14.23 9.18 0.25
C ASP A 191 -14.63 8.06 -0.71
N ASP A 192 -13.70 7.61 -1.56
CA ASP A 192 -13.91 6.44 -2.41
C ASP A 192 -14.01 5.16 -1.55
N CYS A 193 -13.08 4.98 -0.59
CA CYS A 193 -13.00 3.83 0.30
C CYS A 193 -13.05 2.46 -0.43
N ILE A 194 -12.49 2.39 -1.63
CA ILE A 194 -12.41 1.16 -2.44
C ILE A 194 -10.95 0.72 -2.54
N SER A 195 -10.69 -0.56 -2.27
CA SER A 195 -9.35 -1.10 -2.33
C SER A 195 -8.81 -1.36 -3.73
N ASN A 196 -7.53 -1.69 -3.80
CA ASN A 196 -6.86 -2.18 -5.00
C ASN A 196 -7.56 -3.40 -5.63
N ILE A 197 -8.25 -4.21 -4.83
CA ILE A 197 -9.04 -5.37 -5.30
C ILE A 197 -10.57 -5.16 -5.24
N GLY A 198 -11.03 -3.90 -5.17
CA GLY A 198 -12.46 -3.58 -5.24
C GLY A 198 -13.26 -3.81 -3.96
N VAL A 199 -12.62 -4.04 -2.80
CA VAL A 199 -13.32 -4.14 -1.51
C VAL A 199 -13.74 -2.74 -1.05
N SER A 200 -15.00 -2.60 -0.64
CA SER A 200 -15.58 -1.35 -0.12
C SER A 200 -16.18 -1.59 1.27
N LEU A 201 -15.98 -0.63 2.18
CA LEU A 201 -16.50 -0.63 3.56
C LEU A 201 -17.77 0.23 3.70
#